data_AF-A0A2V7C799-F1
#
_entry.id   AF-A0A2V7C799-F1
#
_cell.length_a   1.000
_cell.length_b   1.000
_cell.length_c   1.000
_cell.angle_alpha   90.00
_cell.angle_beta   90.00
_cell.angle_gamma   90.00
#
_symmetry.space_group_name_H-M   'P 1'
#
loop_
_entity.id
_entity.type
_entity.pdbx_description
1 polymer ?
#
loop_
_entity_poly.entity_id
_entity_poly.type
_entity_poly.pdbx_seq_one_letter_code
_entity_poly.pdbx_strand_id
1 'polypeptide(L)'
;MKPRPEKKPSLHHILPMELQVGDRLADETGEWEVIGRPYMSAGGKNAHVRVRWVDAPTVSEVWTWGAHERVSVRRATAEEGKQ
;
A
#
# COMPACT_ATOMS: atom_id res chain seq x y z
N MET A 1 -0.78 -28.90 20.06
CA MET A 1 -1.05 -27.67 19.29
C MET A 1 -0.02 -27.59 18.17
N LYS A 2 -0.44 -27.58 16.90
CA LYS A 2 0.47 -27.28 15.79
C LYS A 2 0.61 -25.75 15.73
N PRO A 3 1.82 -25.16 15.67
CA PRO A 3 1.94 -23.73 15.44
C PRO A 3 1.28 -23.42 14.09
N ARG A 4 0.34 -22.47 14.11
CA ARG A 4 -0.37 -22.03 12.90
C ARG A 4 0.67 -21.41 11.98
N PRO A 5 0.73 -21.77 10.68
CA PRO A 5 1.70 -21.16 9.79
C PRO A 5 1.43 -19.66 9.75
N GLU A 6 2.39 -18.88 10.23
CA GLU A 6 2.43 -17.44 10.07
C GLU A 6 2.34 -17.17 8.56
N LYS A 7 1.18 -16.70 8.10
CA LYS A 7 0.94 -16.40 6.69
C LYS A 7 1.96 -15.33 6.29
N LYS A 8 2.94 -15.74 5.48
CA LYS A 8 3.96 -14.84 4.93
C LYS A 8 3.25 -13.67 4.24
N PRO A 9 3.70 -12.42 4.44
CA PRO A 9 3.11 -11.27 3.76
C PRO A 9 3.17 -11.54 2.26
N SER A 10 1.99 -11.61 1.64
CA SER A 10 1.86 -11.86 0.21
C SER A 10 2.09 -10.54 -0.51
N LEU A 11 3.03 -10.53 -1.45
CA LEU A 11 3.25 -9.40 -2.32
C LEU A 11 2.14 -9.39 -3.37
N HIS A 12 1.26 -8.39 -3.30
CA HIS A 12 0.19 -8.21 -4.27
C HIS A 12 0.56 -7.12 -5.27
N HIS A 13 0.34 -7.37 -6.55
CA HIS A 13 0.52 -6.38 -7.61
C HIS A 13 -0.84 -5.83 -8.03
N ILE A 14 -1.18 -4.63 -7.56
CA ILE A 14 -2.48 -3.98 -7.79
C ILE A 14 -2.32 -2.69 -8.60
N LEU A 15 -3.42 -2.11 -9.06
CA LEU A 15 -3.42 -0.78 -9.66
C LEU A 15 -3.35 0.30 -8.57
N PRO A 16 -2.85 1.51 -8.89
CA PRO A 16 -2.69 2.55 -7.87
C PRO A 16 -4.04 3.00 -7.27
N MET A 17 -5.13 2.91 -8.05
CA MET A 17 -6.48 3.23 -7.59
C MET A 17 -7.08 2.18 -6.63
N GLU A 18 -6.48 0.99 -6.55
CA GLU A 18 -6.89 -0.09 -5.64
C GLU A 18 -6.17 -0.04 -4.29
N LEU A 19 -5.21 0.90 -4.13
CA LEU A 19 -4.54 1.15 -2.87
C LEU A 19 -5.53 1.68 -1.83
N GLN A 20 -5.38 1.19 -0.61
CA GLN A 20 -6.21 1.54 0.53
C GLN A 20 -5.37 2.22 1.60
N VAL A 21 -6.00 3.12 2.37
CA VAL A 21 -5.34 3.69 3.55
C VAL A 21 -4.97 2.56 4.52
N GLY A 22 -3.73 2.55 4.98
CA GLY A 22 -3.14 1.49 5.79
C GLY A 22 -2.35 0.44 5.00
N ASP A 23 -2.42 0.44 3.66
CA ASP A 23 -1.55 -0.42 2.84
C ASP A 23 -0.08 -0.10 3.08
N ARG A 24 0.76 -1.14 3.14
CA ARG A 24 2.22 -1.03 3.27
C ARG A 24 2.86 -1.17 1.90
N LEU A 25 3.64 -0.17 1.54
CA LEU A 25 4.50 -0.12 0.36
C LEU A 25 5.95 -0.23 0.83
N ALA A 26 6.81 -0.84 0.02
CA ALA A 26 8.24 -0.92 0.33
C ALA A 26 9.04 -0.47 -0.88
N ASP A 27 10.01 0.41 -0.66
CA ASP A 27 11.00 0.80 -1.64
C ASP A 27 12.41 0.49 -1.12
N GLU A 28 13.44 1.03 -1.78
CA GLU A 28 14.83 0.88 -1.35
C GLU A 28 15.16 1.61 -0.04
N THR A 29 14.36 2.63 0.33
CA THR A 29 14.57 3.46 1.52
C THR A 29 13.91 2.86 2.75
N GLY A 30 12.81 2.14 2.59
CA GLY A 30 12.13 1.46 3.68
C GLY A 30 10.65 1.20 3.42
N GLU A 31 9.89 1.08 4.51
CA GLU A 31 8.45 0.85 4.46
C GLU A 31 7.68 2.17 4.57
N TRP A 32 6.63 2.28 3.77
CA TRP A 32 5.73 3.42 3.67
C TRP A 32 4.30 2.96 3.89
N GLU A 33 3.48 3.81 4.50
CA GLU A 33 2.06 3.58 4.72
C GLU A 33 1.24 4.53 3.86
N VAL A 34 0.22 4.02 3.18
CA VAL A 34 -0.77 4.87 2.52
C VAL A 34 -1.62 5.57 3.58
N ILE A 35 -1.58 6.91 3.61
CA ILE A 35 -2.31 7.74 4.58
C ILE A 35 -3.43 8.57 3.95
N GLY A 36 -3.61 8.48 2.63
CA GLY A 36 -4.68 9.17 1.90
C GLY A 36 -5.25 8.29 0.80
N ARG A 37 -6.53 8.51 0.48
CA ARG A 37 -7.16 7.79 -0.64
C ARG A 37 -6.49 8.17 -1.96
N PRO A 38 -6.16 7.20 -2.82
CA PRO A 38 -5.67 7.48 -4.17
C PRO A 38 -6.64 8.37 -4.95
N TYR A 39 -6.09 9.27 -5.77
CA TYR A 39 -6.88 10.09 -6.69
C TYR A 39 -6.14 10.27 -8.01
N MET A 40 -6.89 10.49 -9.10
CA MET A 40 -6.31 10.72 -10.43
C MET A 40 -6.05 12.20 -10.69
N SER A 41 -5.04 12.50 -11.52
CA SER A 41 -4.86 13.82 -12.10
C SER A 41 -5.94 14.11 -13.17
N ALA A 42 -6.14 15.39 -13.49
CA ALA A 42 -6.99 15.80 -14.60
C ALA A 42 -6.48 15.15 -15.90
N GLY A 43 -7.29 14.26 -16.48
CA GLY A 43 -6.94 13.45 -17.65
C GLY A 43 -6.74 11.96 -17.38
N GLY A 44 -6.80 11.50 -16.13
CA GLY A 44 -6.88 10.07 -15.78
C GLY A 44 -5.63 9.25 -16.11
N LYS A 45 -4.51 9.89 -16.46
CA LYS A 45 -3.27 9.21 -16.85
C LYS A 45 -2.45 8.76 -15.64
N ASN A 46 -2.46 9.57 -14.59
CA ASN A 46 -1.64 9.36 -13.41
C ASN A 46 -2.53 9.28 -12.17
N ALA A 47 -2.15 8.40 -11.25
CA ALA A 47 -2.71 8.30 -9.93
C ALA A 47 -1.71 8.83 -8.91
N HIS A 48 -2.21 9.58 -7.94
CA HIS A 48 -1.47 10.15 -6.82
C HIS A 48 -1.92 9.48 -5.53
N VAL A 49 -0.95 9.11 -4.69
CA VAL A 49 -1.21 8.51 -3.39
C VAL A 49 -0.36 9.20 -2.35
N ARG A 50 -0.99 9.61 -1.25
CA ARG A 50 -0.27 10.19 -0.12
C ARG A 50 0.23 9.07 0.79
N VAL A 51 1.53 9.03 0.99
CA VAL A 51 2.22 8.04 1.81
C VAL A 51 2.97 8.70 2.96
N ARG A 52 3.29 7.91 3.98
CA ARG A 52 4.04 8.33 5.16
C ARG A 52 5.09 7.28 5.51
N TRP A 53 6.29 7.73 5.85
CA TRP A 53 7.33 6.81 6.30
C TRP A 53 6.94 6.20 7.64
N VAL A 54 7.02 4.87 7.74
CA VAL A 54 6.69 4.13 8.96
C VAL A 54 7.63 4.46 10.10
N ASP A 55 8.93 4.56 9.84
CA ASP A 55 9.95 4.83 10.87
C ASP A 55 10.00 6.31 11.29
N ALA A 56 9.53 7.21 10.43
CA ALA A 56 9.48 8.65 10.69
C ALA A 56 8.12 9.24 10.27
N PRO A 57 7.08 9.18 11.13
CA PRO A 57 5.71 9.59 10.77
C PRO A 57 5.53 11.07 10.41
N THR A 58 6.53 11.92 10.65
CA THR A 58 6.57 13.31 10.23
C THR A 58 6.91 13.47 8.75
N VAL A 59 7.47 12.44 8.11
CA VAL A 59 7.83 12.43 6.70
C VAL A 59 6.67 11.86 5.89
N SER A 60 6.06 12.70 5.04
CA SER A 60 5.00 12.30 4.14
C SER A 60 5.28 12.75 2.72
N GLU A 61 4.92 11.94 1.75
CA GLU A 61 5.14 12.20 0.33
C GLU A 61 3.88 11.93 -0.49
N VAL A 62 3.89 12.41 -1.73
CA VAL A 62 2.90 12.04 -2.73
C VAL A 62 3.61 11.25 -3.82
N TRP A 63 3.33 9.97 -3.88
CA TRP A 63 3.84 9.10 -4.93
C TRP A 63 2.89 9.12 -6.12
N THR A 64 3.48 9.07 -7.32
CA THR A 64 2.76 9.18 -8.59
C THR A 64 3.06 7.98 -9.45
N TRP A 65 2.01 7.34 -9.96
CA TRP A 65 2.11 6.21 -10.89
C TRP A 65 1.28 6.48 -12.14
N GLY A 66 1.63 5.81 -13.23
CA GLY A 66 0.68 5.65 -14.34
C GLY A 66 -0.55 4.85 -13.89
N ALA A 67 -1.73 5.19 -14.40
CA ALA A 67 -3.00 4.59 -13.98
C ALA A 67 -3.06 3.05 -14.11
N HIS A 68 -2.26 2.50 -15.02
CA HIS A 68 -2.17 1.05 -15.28
C HIS A 68 -0.84 0.43 -14.82
N GLU A 69 -0.01 1.19 -14.10
CA GLU A 69 1.23 0.69 -13.53
C GLU A 69 0.93 -0.19 -12.33
N ARG A 70 1.63 -1.33 -12.21
CA ARG A 70 1.40 -2.26 -11.11
C ARG A 70 2.22 -1.87 -9.90
N VAL A 71 1.54 -1.61 -8.79
CA VAL A 71 2.14 -1.30 -7.49
C VAL A 71 2.23 -2.56 -6.66
N SER A 72 3.40 -2.80 -6.07
CA SER A 72 3.65 -3.90 -5.15
C SER A 72 3.23 -3.50 -3.73
N VAL A 73 2.33 -4.27 -3.14
CA VAL A 73 1.80 -4.01 -1.79
C VAL A 73 2.03 -5.21 -0.89
N ARG A 74 2.44 -4.94 0.35
CA ARG A 74 2.47 -5.92 1.42
C ARG A 74 1.17 -5.82 2.23
N ARG A 75 0.27 -6.76 2.02
CA ARG A 75 -0.91 -6.92 2.89
C ARG A 75 -0.71 -8.13 3.80
N ALA A 76 -0.89 -7.93 5.09
CA ALA A 76 -1.16 -9.06 5.97
C ALA A 76 -2.59 -9.51 5.64
N THR A 77 -2.79 -10.77 5.25
CA THR A 77 -4.14 -11.34 5.18
C THR A 77 -4.65 -11.48 6.62
N ALA A 78 -5.20 -10.40 7.17
CA ALA A 78 -6.02 -10.49 8.36
C ALA A 78 -7.27 -11.29 7.96
N GLU A 79 -7.44 -12.47 8.56
CA GLU A 79 -8.77 -13.05 8.64
C GLU A 79 -9.58 -12.10 9.53
N GLU A 80 -10.28 -11.18 8.89
CA GLU A 80 -11.28 -10.34 9.52
C GLU A 80 -12.50 -11.22 9.87
N GLY A 81 -12.72 -11.39 11.16
CA GLY A 81 -14.05 -11.55 11.76
C GLY A 81 -14.86 -12.80 11.39
N LYS A 82 -14.78 -13.83 12.23
CA LYS A 82 -15.98 -14.58 12.60
C LYS A 82 -16.00 -14.78 14.11
N GLN A 83 -16.75 -13.92 14.79
CA GLN A 83 -17.33 -14.20 16.10
C GLN A 83 -18.74 -14.73 15.87
#